data_AF-D7FHK8-F1
#
_entry.id   AF-D7FHK8-F1
#
_cell.length_a   1.000
_cell.length_b   1.000
_cell.length_c   1.000
_cell.angle_alpha   90.00
_cell.angle_beta   90.00
_cell.angle_gamma   90.00
#
_symmetry.space_group_name_H-M   'P 1'
#
loop_
_entity.id
_entity.type
_entity.pdbx_description
1 polymer ?
#
loop_
_entity_poly.entity_id
_entity_poly.type
_entity_poly.pdbx_seq_one_letter_code
_entity_poly.pdbx_strand_id
1 'polypeptide(L)'
;MLKGVKRNWAMISEGPETQGSFNGASTSLVALYDTFFARLFLLEPSMRSMFGDNMIRQSKFLVGLVNIIVKMEDMLKQGLSPLYSFADRSVAMGARPEHYEVIAEVLPIALEACAGEGVWTPDIAGAWRDVMSFAILAVVERTVESWGSTHGTSLSEVQLTVQKWWAR
;
A
#
# COMPACT_ATOMS: atom_id res chain seq x y z
N MET A 1 14.96 -9.95 -5.18
CA MET A 1 13.89 -9.29 -4.40
C MET A 1 12.57 -9.27 -5.16
N LEU A 2 12.41 -8.49 -6.23
CA LEU A 2 11.13 -8.32 -6.95
C LEU A 2 10.50 -9.57 -7.57
N LYS A 3 11.28 -10.58 -8.01
CA LYS A 3 10.71 -11.83 -8.55
C LYS A 3 9.84 -12.58 -7.52
N GLY A 4 10.27 -12.61 -6.26
CA GLY A 4 9.52 -13.24 -5.17
C GLY A 4 8.24 -12.47 -4.85
N VAL A 5 8.34 -11.14 -4.78
CA VAL A 5 7.20 -10.23 -4.59
C VAL A 5 6.17 -10.37 -5.72
N LYS A 6 6.60 -10.31 -6.99
CA LYS A 6 5.71 -10.47 -8.16
C LYS A 6 5.02 -11.85 -8.17
N ARG A 7 5.75 -12.91 -7.82
CA ARG A 7 5.19 -14.26 -7.73
C ARG A 7 4.18 -14.40 -6.59
N ASN A 8 4.51 -13.90 -5.40
CA ASN A 8 3.58 -13.91 -4.27
C ASN A 8 2.32 -13.10 -4.56
N TRP A 9 2.48 -11.91 -5.17
CA TRP A 9 1.34 -11.11 -5.60
C TRP A 9 0.45 -11.84 -6.61
N ALA A 10 1.02 -12.48 -7.64
CA ALA A 10 0.24 -13.24 -8.61
C ALA A 10 -0.59 -14.35 -7.94
N MET A 11 -0.04 -15.05 -6.94
CA MET A 11 -0.79 -16.05 -6.19
C MET A 11 -1.94 -15.46 -5.37
N ILE A 12 -1.79 -14.24 -4.85
CA ILE A 12 -2.85 -13.55 -4.10
C ILE A 12 -3.93 -12.99 -5.03
N SER A 13 -3.53 -12.40 -6.17
CA SER A 13 -4.45 -11.73 -7.09
C SER A 13 -5.15 -12.67 -8.07
N GLU A 14 -4.53 -13.80 -8.41
CA GLU A 14 -5.01 -14.77 -9.39
C GLU A 14 -5.30 -16.15 -8.76
N GLY A 15 -5.09 -16.29 -7.45
CA GLY A 15 -5.24 -17.56 -6.73
C GLY A 15 -6.69 -18.05 -6.66
N PRO A 16 -6.88 -19.38 -6.47
CA PRO A 16 -8.21 -19.96 -6.29
C PRO A 16 -8.87 -19.44 -5.00
N GLU A 17 -10.19 -19.65 -4.88
CA GLU A 17 -10.92 -19.37 -3.64
C GLU A 17 -10.23 -20.04 -2.44
N THR A 18 -9.95 -19.27 -1.39
CA THR A 18 -9.35 -19.79 -0.17
C THR A 18 -10.43 -20.34 0.76
N GLN A 19 -10.24 -21.57 1.25
CA GLN A 19 -11.03 -22.07 2.37
C GLN A 19 -10.45 -21.51 3.67
N GLY A 20 -11.07 -20.45 4.19
CA GLY A 20 -10.57 -19.84 5.43
C GLY A 20 -11.06 -18.43 5.75
N SER A 21 -12.30 -18.06 5.43
CA SER A 21 -12.91 -16.83 5.97
C SER A 21 -14.30 -17.11 6.53
N PHE A 22 -14.67 -16.36 7.56
CA PHE A 22 -15.82 -16.54 8.45
C PHE A 22 -17.22 -16.59 7.78
N ASN A 23 -17.32 -16.50 6.44
CA ASN A 23 -18.59 -16.46 5.70
C ASN A 23 -18.60 -17.20 4.34
N GLY A 24 -17.77 -18.23 4.16
CA GLY A 24 -17.75 -19.04 2.92
C GLY A 24 -16.65 -18.63 1.94
N ALA A 25 -16.62 -19.28 0.77
CA ALA A 25 -15.54 -19.18 -0.21
C ALA A 25 -15.21 -17.72 -0.55
N SER A 26 -14.03 -17.27 -0.12
CA SER A 26 -13.51 -15.93 -0.35
C SER A 26 -12.16 -16.07 -1.03
N THR A 27 -11.90 -15.32 -2.09
CA THR A 27 -10.59 -15.32 -2.74
C THR A 27 -9.53 -14.72 -1.81
N SER A 28 -8.24 -15.06 -2.00
CA SER A 28 -7.14 -14.43 -1.25
C SER A 28 -7.21 -12.90 -1.31
N LEU A 29 -7.70 -12.35 -2.43
CA LEU A 29 -7.86 -10.92 -2.60
C LEU A 29 -8.93 -10.32 -1.68
N VAL A 30 -10.05 -11.01 -1.44
CA VAL A 30 -11.08 -10.57 -0.47
C VAL A 30 -10.49 -10.59 0.94
N ALA A 31 -9.77 -11.65 1.31
CA ALA A 31 -9.11 -11.73 2.62
C ALA A 31 -8.05 -10.63 2.82
N LEU A 32 -7.30 -10.27 1.77
CA LEU A 32 -6.39 -9.13 1.79
C LEU A 32 -7.13 -7.83 2.09
N TYR A 33 -8.25 -7.57 1.41
CA TYR A 33 -9.06 -6.37 1.62
C TYR A 33 -9.58 -6.26 3.04
N ASP A 34 -10.24 -7.30 3.52
CA ASP A 34 -10.85 -7.31 4.85
C ASP A 34 -9.80 -7.12 5.93
N THR A 35 -8.68 -7.86 5.84
CA THR A 35 -7.58 -7.75 6.81
C THR A 35 -6.95 -6.37 6.79
N PHE A 36 -6.70 -5.83 5.59
CA PHE A 36 -6.08 -4.51 5.43
C PHE A 36 -6.97 -3.41 6.00
N PHE A 37 -8.23 -3.29 5.57
CA PHE A 37 -9.09 -2.19 6.00
C PHE A 37 -9.55 -2.31 7.46
N ALA A 38 -9.77 -3.54 7.96
CA ALA A 38 -10.07 -3.74 9.39
C ALA A 38 -8.94 -3.21 10.27
N ARG A 39 -7.67 -3.52 9.93
CA ARG A 39 -6.50 -3.05 10.69
C ARG A 39 -6.20 -1.58 10.46
N LEU A 40 -6.28 -1.10 9.21
CA LEU A 40 -6.07 0.30 8.86
C LEU A 40 -6.98 1.21 9.67
N PHE A 41 -8.27 0.88 9.73
CA PHE A 41 -9.23 1.71 10.44
C PHE A 41 -9.25 1.50 11.95
N LEU A 42 -8.62 0.43 12.45
CA LEU A 42 -8.35 0.25 13.87
C LEU A 42 -7.23 1.20 14.32
N LEU A 43 -6.15 1.28 13.53
CA LEU A 43 -4.97 2.10 13.85
C LEU A 43 -5.15 3.58 13.50
N GLU A 44 -5.82 3.88 12.39
CA GLU A 44 -6.08 5.25 11.92
C GLU A 44 -7.56 5.46 11.59
N PRO A 45 -8.41 5.69 12.61
CA PRO A 45 -9.85 5.87 12.41
C PRO A 45 -10.21 7.03 11.48
N SER A 46 -9.38 8.07 11.38
CA SER A 46 -9.68 9.23 10.53
C SER A 46 -9.72 8.87 9.04
N MET A 47 -8.99 7.84 8.62
CA MET A 47 -8.97 7.38 7.22
C MET A 47 -10.31 6.79 6.77
N ARG A 48 -11.23 6.40 7.67
CA ARG A 48 -12.59 5.98 7.28
C ARG A 48 -13.30 7.06 6.45
N SER A 49 -13.12 8.33 6.81
CA SER A 49 -13.72 9.48 6.11
C SER A 49 -13.20 9.65 4.67
N MET A 50 -11.98 9.22 4.36
CA MET A 50 -11.39 9.33 3.03
C MET A 50 -12.03 8.37 2.02
N PHE A 51 -12.42 7.19 2.51
CA PHE A 51 -13.02 6.14 1.70
C PHE A 51 -14.55 6.16 1.76
N GLY A 52 -15.13 6.58 2.89
CA GLY A 52 -16.52 6.32 3.24
C GLY A 52 -16.81 4.82 3.25
N ASP A 53 -18.09 4.46 3.12
CA ASP A 53 -18.54 3.07 2.94
C ASP A 53 -18.35 2.58 1.49
N ASN A 54 -17.57 3.29 0.68
CA ASN A 54 -17.39 2.99 -0.73
C ASN A 54 -16.28 1.94 -0.93
N MET A 55 -16.69 0.67 -0.95
CA MET A 55 -15.79 -0.46 -1.22
C MET A 55 -15.05 -0.36 -2.56
N ILE A 56 -15.62 0.31 -3.58
CA ILE A 56 -14.93 0.50 -4.88
C ILE A 56 -13.74 1.44 -4.71
N ARG A 57 -13.88 2.50 -3.90
CA ARG A 57 -12.78 3.43 -3.61
C ARG A 57 -11.68 2.75 -2.80
N GLN A 58 -12.06 1.99 -1.78
CA GLN A 58 -11.16 1.17 -0.97
C GLN A 58 -10.38 0.19 -1.88
N SER A 59 -11.09 -0.51 -2.76
CA SER A 59 -10.52 -1.44 -3.72
C SER A 59 -9.47 -0.80 -4.64
N LYS A 60 -9.83 0.31 -5.29
CA LYS A 60 -8.93 1.05 -6.19
C LYS A 60 -7.68 1.57 -5.49
N PHE A 61 -7.79 1.98 -4.22
CA PHE A 61 -6.65 2.45 -3.46
C PHE A 61 -5.65 1.32 -3.18
N LEU A 62 -6.10 0.23 -2.55
CA LEU A 62 -5.21 -0.85 -2.13
C LEU A 62 -4.57 -1.56 -3.33
N VAL A 63 -5.35 -1.96 -4.34
CA VAL A 63 -4.80 -2.57 -5.56
C VAL A 63 -3.94 -1.58 -6.34
N GLY A 64 -4.29 -0.30 -6.34
CA GLY A 64 -3.44 0.75 -6.92
C GLY A 64 -2.06 0.79 -6.25
N LEU A 65 -2.03 0.84 -4.92
CA LEU A 65 -0.80 0.87 -4.15
C LEU A 65 0.05 -0.38 -4.37
N VAL A 66 -0.55 -1.58 -4.29
CA VAL A 66 0.18 -2.83 -4.51
C VAL A 66 0.73 -2.89 -5.95
N ASN A 67 -0.02 -2.40 -6.94
CA ASN A 67 0.48 -2.29 -8.31
C ASN A 67 1.69 -1.34 -8.44
N ILE A 68 1.72 -0.22 -7.72
CA ILE A 68 2.91 0.65 -7.68
C ILE A 68 4.09 -0.14 -7.14
N ILE A 69 3.91 -0.83 -6.00
CA ILE A 69 4.95 -1.61 -5.32
C ILE A 69 5.50 -2.71 -6.25
N VAL A 70 4.64 -3.55 -6.83
CA VAL A 70 5.07 -4.70 -7.62
C VAL A 70 5.69 -4.33 -8.97
N LYS A 71 5.35 -3.15 -9.53
CA LYS A 71 5.85 -2.66 -10.81
C LYS A 71 6.93 -1.61 -10.68
N MET A 72 7.43 -1.35 -9.48
CA MET A 72 8.36 -0.24 -9.22
C MET A 72 9.61 -0.27 -10.11
N GLU A 73 10.24 -1.44 -10.30
CA GLU A 73 11.39 -1.58 -11.21
C GLU A 73 11.05 -1.26 -12.67
N ASP A 74 9.86 -1.64 -13.12
CA ASP A 74 9.43 -1.38 -14.49
C ASP A 74 9.18 0.13 -14.68
N MET A 75 8.62 0.79 -13.66
CA MET A 75 8.42 2.25 -13.64
C MET A 75 9.73 3.03 -13.56
N LEU A 76 10.75 2.53 -12.84
CA LEU A 76 12.08 3.16 -12.85
C LEU A 76 12.71 3.19 -14.25
N LYS A 77 12.39 2.21 -15.11
CA LYS A 77 12.90 2.13 -16.49
C LYS A 77 12.03 2.90 -17.48
N GLN A 78 10.73 2.90 -17.29
CA GLN A 78 9.74 3.38 -18.28
C GLN A 78 9.12 4.74 -17.90
N GLY A 79 9.33 5.20 -16.67
CA GLY A 79 8.81 6.45 -16.14
C GLY A 79 7.81 6.27 -14.99
N LEU A 80 7.74 7.27 -14.11
CA LEU A 80 6.96 7.27 -12.88
C LEU A 80 5.54 7.84 -13.04
N SER A 81 5.07 8.09 -14.27
CA SER A 81 3.74 8.66 -14.53
C SER A 81 2.59 7.90 -13.84
N PRO A 82 2.56 6.55 -13.79
CA PRO A 82 1.54 5.82 -13.05
C PRO A 82 1.59 6.08 -11.54
N LEU A 83 2.80 6.17 -10.96
CA LEU A 83 3.00 6.50 -9.55
C LEU A 83 2.50 7.90 -9.23
N TYR A 84 2.84 8.88 -10.09
CA TYR A 84 2.37 10.26 -9.89
C TYR A 84 0.85 10.36 -9.95
N SER A 85 0.26 9.69 -10.94
CA SER A 85 -1.20 9.63 -11.08
C SER A 85 -1.86 8.96 -9.87
N PHE A 86 -1.23 7.95 -9.27
CA PHE A 86 -1.71 7.31 -8.05
C PHE A 86 -1.63 8.25 -6.84
N ALA A 87 -0.49 8.90 -6.64
CA ALA A 87 -0.27 9.83 -5.53
C ALA A 87 -1.25 11.01 -5.61
N ASP A 88 -1.39 11.64 -6.78
CA ASP A 88 -2.27 12.79 -6.99
C ASP A 88 -3.75 12.43 -6.73
N ARG A 89 -4.21 11.26 -7.19
CA ARG A 89 -5.54 10.77 -6.86
C ARG A 89 -5.69 10.49 -5.37
N SER A 90 -4.65 9.98 -4.71
CA SER A 90 -4.68 9.71 -3.27
C SER A 90 -4.83 11.00 -2.46
N VAL A 91 -4.11 12.06 -2.83
CA VAL A 91 -4.27 13.41 -2.27
C VAL A 91 -5.69 13.94 -2.46
N ALA A 92 -6.26 13.79 -3.67
CA ALA A 92 -7.64 14.19 -3.95
C ALA A 92 -8.68 13.38 -3.14
N MET A 93 -8.31 12.20 -2.61
CA MET A 93 -9.13 11.41 -1.69
C MET A 93 -8.92 11.80 -0.21
N GLY A 94 -7.99 12.72 0.08
CA GLY A 94 -7.66 13.17 1.43
C GLY A 94 -6.42 12.52 2.05
N ALA A 95 -5.62 11.77 1.27
CA ALA A 95 -4.41 11.16 1.78
C ALA A 95 -3.38 12.23 2.15
N ARG A 96 -2.78 12.07 3.33
CA ARG A 96 -1.69 12.90 3.84
C ARG A 96 -0.43 12.05 4.02
N PRO A 97 0.76 12.65 4.06
CA PRO A 97 2.00 11.91 4.27
C PRO A 97 1.93 10.95 5.46
N GLU A 98 1.33 11.37 6.59
CA GLU A 98 1.30 10.61 7.85
C GLU A 98 0.50 9.31 7.72
N HIS A 99 -0.46 9.24 6.79
CA HIS A 99 -1.25 8.03 6.57
C HIS A 99 -0.41 6.87 6.03
N TYR A 100 0.72 7.16 5.36
CA TYR A 100 1.56 6.12 4.77
C TYR A 100 2.37 5.32 5.78
N GLU A 101 2.60 5.85 6.99
CA GLU A 101 3.23 5.12 8.11
C GLU A 101 2.36 3.92 8.51
N VAL A 102 1.07 4.16 8.74
CA VAL A 102 0.10 3.12 9.10
C VAL A 102 -0.09 2.12 7.95
N ILE A 103 -0.09 2.59 6.70
CA ILE A 103 -0.16 1.70 5.54
C ILE A 103 1.07 0.77 5.46
N ALA A 104 2.28 1.28 5.73
CA ALA A 104 3.51 0.50 5.72
C ALA A 104 3.52 -0.58 6.82
N GLU A 105 2.87 -0.31 7.96
CA GLU A 105 2.67 -1.28 9.04
C GLU A 105 1.62 -2.35 8.70
N VAL A 106 0.49 -1.95 8.12
CA VAL A 106 -0.67 -2.82 7.93
C VAL A 106 -0.55 -3.73 6.71
N LEU A 107 0.04 -3.24 5.61
CA LEU A 107 0.07 -3.98 4.35
C LEU A 107 0.79 -5.35 4.45
N PRO A 108 1.96 -5.49 5.11
CA PRO A 108 2.63 -6.78 5.25
C PRO A 108 1.79 -7.79 6.03
N ILE A 109 1.08 -7.33 7.07
CA ILE A 109 0.19 -8.19 7.87
C ILE A 109 -0.95 -8.74 7.02
N ALA A 110 -1.53 -7.88 6.18
CA ALA A 110 -2.60 -8.29 5.27
C ALA A 110 -2.09 -9.27 4.19
N LEU A 111 -0.91 -9.02 3.63
CA LEU A 111 -0.27 -9.90 2.65
C LEU A 111 0.05 -11.28 3.23
N GLU A 112 0.59 -11.33 4.46
CA GLU A 112 0.86 -12.58 5.18
C GLU A 112 -0.41 -13.41 5.39
N ALA A 113 -1.48 -12.76 5.88
CA ALA A 113 -2.74 -13.43 6.17
C ALA A 113 -3.39 -14.08 4.93
N CYS A 114 -3.12 -13.56 3.73
CA CYS A 114 -3.70 -14.06 2.47
C CYS A 114 -2.70 -14.80 1.55
N ALA A 115 -1.43 -14.93 1.94
CA ALA A 115 -0.38 -15.52 1.10
C ALA A 115 -0.57 -17.03 0.87
N GLY A 116 -1.32 -17.71 1.75
CA GLY A 116 -1.43 -19.17 1.79
C GLY A 116 -0.37 -19.82 2.68
N GLU A 117 -0.69 -21.01 3.20
CA GLU A 117 0.16 -21.73 4.14
C GLU A 117 1.55 -22.04 3.55
N GLY A 118 2.60 -21.76 4.31
CA GLY A 118 3.99 -22.02 3.91
C GLY A 118 4.54 -21.09 2.81
N VAL A 119 3.74 -20.15 2.29
CA VAL A 119 4.17 -19.21 1.25
C VAL A 119 4.89 -17.99 1.83
N TRP A 120 4.43 -17.51 2.98
CA TRP A 120 5.02 -16.34 3.65
C TRP A 120 6.27 -16.74 4.44
N THR A 121 7.44 -16.61 3.81
CA THR A 121 8.74 -16.89 4.44
C THR A 121 9.42 -15.58 4.88
N PRO A 122 10.43 -15.62 5.77
CA PRO A 122 11.22 -14.43 6.12
C PRO A 122 11.82 -13.70 4.91
N ASP A 123 12.24 -14.45 3.88
CA ASP A 123 12.78 -13.88 2.64
C ASP A 123 11.72 -13.13 1.83
N ILE A 124 10.49 -13.66 1.77
CA ILE A 124 9.35 -13.00 1.10
C ILE A 124 8.94 -11.76 1.88
N ALA A 125 8.84 -11.85 3.20
CA ALA A 125 8.52 -10.71 4.06
C ALA A 125 9.57 -9.58 3.94
N GLY A 126 10.86 -9.93 3.95
CA GLY A 126 11.96 -8.98 3.73
C GLY A 126 11.89 -8.33 2.36
N ALA A 127 11.69 -9.12 1.29
CA ALA A 127 11.59 -8.61 -0.07
C ALA A 127 10.41 -7.66 -0.26
N TRP A 128 9.26 -7.94 0.35
CA TRP A 128 8.12 -7.02 0.36
C TRP A 128 8.46 -5.74 1.10
N ARG A 129 9.03 -5.81 2.31
CA ARG A 129 9.42 -4.64 3.10
C ARG A 129 10.36 -3.71 2.33
N ASP A 130 11.40 -4.27 1.71
CA ASP A 130 12.39 -3.48 0.96
C ASP A 130 11.74 -2.72 -0.20
N VAL A 131 10.95 -3.42 -1.02
CA VAL A 131 10.35 -2.81 -2.22
C VAL A 131 9.21 -1.86 -1.87
N MET A 132 8.44 -2.17 -0.83
CA MET A 132 7.40 -1.30 -0.31
C MET A 132 7.97 -0.02 0.26
N SER A 133 9.05 -0.09 1.04
CA SER A 133 9.66 1.11 1.64
C SER A 133 10.09 2.09 0.55
N PHE A 134 10.74 1.58 -0.50
CA PHE A 134 11.13 2.40 -1.64
C PHE A 134 9.94 2.97 -2.42
N ALA A 135 8.92 2.16 -2.72
CA ALA A 135 7.74 2.60 -3.45
C ALA A 135 6.90 3.62 -2.66
N ILE A 136 6.68 3.37 -1.36
CA ILE A 136 5.96 4.27 -0.45
C ILE A 136 6.72 5.58 -0.33
N LEU A 137 8.04 5.55 -0.19
CA LEU A 137 8.84 6.78 -0.16
C LEU A 137 8.59 7.64 -1.41
N ALA A 138 8.66 7.06 -2.61
CA ALA A 138 8.41 7.79 -3.85
C ALA A 138 6.97 8.33 -3.95
N VAL A 139 5.98 7.57 -3.47
CA VAL A 139 4.57 8.04 -3.38
C VAL A 139 4.42 9.18 -2.39
N VAL A 140 5.10 9.10 -1.24
CA VAL A 140 5.08 10.14 -0.22
C VAL A 140 5.71 11.40 -0.76
N GLU A 141 6.91 11.35 -1.36
CA GLU A 141 7.56 12.51 -1.99
C GLU A 141 6.61 13.23 -2.96
N ARG A 142 5.94 12.47 -3.84
CA ARG A 142 4.94 13.07 -4.74
C ARG A 142 3.71 13.61 -4.00
N THR A 143 3.24 12.89 -2.98
CA THR A 143 2.11 13.33 -2.14
C THR A 143 2.45 14.67 -1.47
N VAL A 144 3.67 14.84 -0.98
CA VAL A 144 4.18 16.06 -0.37
C VAL A 144 4.21 17.21 -1.36
N GLU A 145 4.74 17.00 -2.57
CA GLU A 145 4.75 18.03 -3.60
C GLU A 145 3.33 18.50 -3.96
N SER A 146 2.43 17.54 -4.19
CA SER A 146 1.04 17.78 -4.54
C SER A 146 0.28 18.48 -3.40
N TRP A 147 0.44 18.01 -2.17
CA TRP A 147 -0.20 18.58 -0.98
C TRP A 147 0.37 19.96 -0.62
N GLY A 148 1.69 20.12 -0.65
CA GLY A 148 2.39 21.38 -0.38
C GLY A 148 2.05 22.48 -1.37
N SER A 149 1.90 22.14 -2.66
CA SER A 149 1.39 23.09 -3.67
C SER A 149 -0.04 23.57 -3.40
N THR A 150 -0.83 22.76 -2.68
CA THR A 150 -2.22 23.04 -2.33
C THR A 150 -2.37 23.78 -0.98
N HIS A 151 -1.46 23.57 -0.02
CA HIS A 151 -1.59 24.04 1.37
C HIS A 151 -0.44 24.96 1.87
N GLY A 152 0.54 25.30 1.03
CA GLY A 152 1.57 26.31 1.32
C GLY A 152 2.64 25.90 2.34
N THR A 153 2.85 24.59 2.56
CA THR A 153 3.91 24.06 3.46
C THR A 153 5.20 23.78 2.69
N SER A 154 6.36 24.03 3.32
CA SER A 154 7.68 23.84 2.70
C SER A 154 8.04 22.37 2.49
N LEU A 155 8.53 22.02 1.29
CA LEU A 155 9.08 20.69 0.97
C LEU A 155 10.12 20.21 1.99
N SER A 156 10.90 21.13 2.56
CA SER A 156 11.96 20.81 3.52
C SER A 156 11.44 20.26 4.85
N GLU A 157 10.29 20.72 5.33
CA GLU A 157 9.72 20.27 6.60
C GLU A 157 9.18 18.85 6.47
N VAL A 158 8.55 18.55 5.34
CA VAL A 158 7.94 17.24 5.12
C VAL A 158 8.99 16.18 4.80
N GLN A 159 10.05 16.53 4.06
CA GLN A 159 11.16 15.62 3.81
C GLN A 159 11.90 15.23 5.10
N LEU A 160 11.97 16.15 6.07
CA LEU A 160 12.54 15.91 7.39
C LEU A 160 11.65 15.00 8.26
N THR A 161 10.32 15.08 8.09
CA THR A 161 9.36 14.15 8.70
C THR A 161 9.52 12.73 8.13
N VAL A 162 9.62 12.60 6.80
CA VAL A 162 9.83 11.31 6.14
C VAL A 162 11.15 10.68 6.56
N GLN A 163 12.24 11.45 6.63
CA GLN A 163 13.54 10.95 7.10
C GLN A 163 13.51 10.44 8.56
N LYS A 164 12.74 11.11 9.44
CA LYS A 164 12.59 10.68 10.85
C LYS A 164 11.83 9.36 10.99
N TRP A 165 10.96 9.01 10.05
CA TRP A 165 10.21 7.75 10.09
C TRP A 165 11.10 6.54 9.83
N TRP A 166 12.08 6.66 8.94
CA TRP A 166 12.96 5.56 8.54
C TRP A 166 14.23 5.40 9.39
N ALA A 167 14.46 6.33 10.33
CA ALA A 167 15.60 6.29 11.25
C ALA A 167 15.28 5.61 12.60
N ARG A 168 14.06 5.11 12.78
CA ARG A 168 13.60 4.33 13.94
C ARG A 168 13.57 2.85 13.60
#